data_AF-A0A351FDH8-F1
#
_entry.id   AF-A0A351FDH8-F1
#
_cell.length_a   1.000
_cell.length_b   1.000
_cell.length_c   1.000
_cell.angle_alpha   90.00
_cell.angle_beta   90.00
_cell.angle_gamma   90.00
#
_symmetry.space_group_name_H-M   'P 1'
#
loop_
_entity.id
_entity.type
_entity.pdbx_description
1 polymer ?
#
loop_
_entity_poly.entity_id
_entity_poly.type
_entity_poly.pdbx_seq_one_letter_code
_entity_poly.pdbx_strand_id
1 'polypeptide(L)'
;MQIWSSLHLLTVLLFSGCGIGSLYGPAYYDETSLGNELKRVTFKGGDHPAAGDLCLLRCAEVTREAGYEYFEVVDSEAGSIFRDTGMVYPFHRHYLLDEHFVDDIPFVTKTIRMFKTEPKDDFAYNAIEIERSMRMKYEIK
;
A
#
# COMPACT_ATOMS: atom_id res chain seq x y z
N MET A 1 5.98 -22.46 -49.01
CA MET A 1 6.41 -22.96 -47.69
C MET A 1 6.71 -21.78 -46.76
N GLN A 2 5.70 -21.03 -46.30
CA GLN A 2 5.96 -19.78 -45.55
C GLN A 2 4.83 -19.41 -44.56
N ILE A 3 4.14 -20.41 -44.02
CA ILE A 3 3.00 -20.22 -43.09
C ILE A 3 3.36 -20.74 -41.68
N TRP A 4 4.34 -21.62 -41.56
CA TRP A 4 4.78 -22.20 -40.28
C TRP A 4 5.69 -21.30 -39.44
N SER A 5 6.40 -20.36 -40.06
CA SER A 5 7.33 -19.48 -39.32
C SER A 5 6.61 -18.36 -38.55
N SER A 6 5.43 -17.94 -38.98
CA SER A 6 4.63 -16.88 -38.33
C SER A 6 3.82 -17.39 -37.13
N LEU A 7 3.50 -18.68 -37.08
CA LEU A 7 2.74 -19.27 -35.96
C LEU A 7 3.58 -19.40 -34.69
N HIS A 8 4.89 -19.64 -34.82
CA HIS A 8 5.83 -19.72 -33.69
C HIS A 8 6.14 -18.36 -33.07
N LEU A 9 6.04 -17.26 -33.83
CA LEU A 9 6.28 -15.92 -33.30
C LEU A 9 5.14 -15.47 -32.37
N LEU A 10 3.91 -15.90 -32.65
CA LEU A 10 2.72 -15.55 -31.85
C LEU A 10 2.67 -16.29 -30.49
N THR A 11 3.31 -17.46 -30.39
CA THR A 11 3.26 -18.30 -29.18
C THR A 11 4.21 -17.82 -28.08
N VAL A 12 5.29 -17.12 -28.43
CA VAL A 12 6.26 -16.57 -27.45
C VAL A 12 5.72 -15.33 -26.73
N LEU A 13 4.79 -14.60 -27.35
CA LEU A 13 4.26 -13.34 -26.79
C LEU A 13 3.24 -13.54 -25.64
N LEU A 14 2.77 -14.77 -25.41
CA LEU A 14 1.72 -15.08 -24.43
C LEU A 14 2.24 -15.47 -23.03
N PHE A 15 3.56 -15.58 -22.84
CA PHE A 15 4.16 -16.00 -21.56
C PHE A 15 4.78 -14.88 -20.72
N SER A 16 4.57 -13.61 -21.09
CA SER A 16 4.89 -12.47 -20.22
C SER A 16 3.79 -12.26 -19.18
N GLY A 17 3.56 -13.26 -18.32
CA GLY A 17 2.78 -13.08 -17.11
C GLY A 17 3.58 -12.18 -16.16
N CYS A 18 3.35 -10.87 -16.22
CA CYS A 18 3.84 -9.97 -15.20
C CYS A 18 3.03 -10.27 -13.92
N GLY A 19 3.58 -11.12 -13.06
CA GLY A 19 3.15 -11.16 -11.68
C GLY A 19 3.48 -9.81 -11.08
N ILE A 20 2.52 -8.89 -11.06
CA ILE A 20 2.61 -7.65 -10.29
C ILE A 20 2.69 -8.08 -8.83
N GLY A 21 3.90 -8.16 -8.30
CA GLY A 21 4.09 -8.12 -6.87
C GLY A 21 3.60 -6.75 -6.40
N SER A 22 2.73 -6.71 -5.41
CA SER A 22 2.45 -5.47 -4.69
C SER A 22 3.78 -4.93 -4.16
N LEU A 23 4.06 -3.64 -4.40
CA LEU A 23 5.23 -2.94 -3.85
C LEU A 23 5.36 -3.11 -2.33
N TYR A 24 4.21 -3.37 -1.68
CA TYR A 24 4.02 -3.44 -0.25
C TYR A 24 3.85 -4.89 0.26
N GLY A 25 4.15 -5.90 -0.56
CA GLY A 25 4.01 -7.31 -0.18
C GLY A 25 2.54 -7.68 0.13
N PRO A 26 2.23 -8.33 1.28
CA PRO A 26 0.85 -8.67 1.65
C PRO A 26 0.04 -7.45 2.14
N ALA A 27 0.69 -6.30 2.35
CA ALA A 27 0.01 -5.07 2.71
C ALA A 27 -0.65 -4.44 1.49
N TYR A 28 -1.74 -3.71 1.75
CA TYR A 28 -2.53 -3.04 0.75
C TYR A 28 -2.92 -1.65 1.24
N TYR A 29 -3.22 -0.76 0.30
CA TYR A 29 -3.65 0.59 0.60
C TYR A 29 -4.97 0.90 -0.09
N ASP A 30 -5.66 1.90 0.42
CA ASP A 30 -6.86 2.46 -0.16
C ASP A 30 -6.77 3.99 -0.16
N GLU A 31 -7.38 4.61 -1.16
CA GLU A 31 -7.38 6.05 -1.36
C GLU A 31 -8.80 6.57 -1.54
N THR A 32 -9.15 7.57 -0.74
CA THR A 32 -10.44 8.26 -0.85
C THR A 32 -10.21 9.74 -1.05
N SER A 33 -10.70 10.30 -2.16
CA SER A 33 -10.70 11.74 -2.40
C SER A 33 -11.75 12.41 -1.52
N LEU A 34 -11.34 13.36 -0.66
CA LEU A 34 -12.24 14.08 0.24
C LEU A 34 -12.61 15.47 -0.26
N GLY A 35 -11.96 15.93 -1.33
CA GLY A 35 -12.21 17.23 -1.95
C GLY A 35 -11.10 17.59 -2.93
N ASN A 36 -11.09 18.83 -3.39
CA ASN A 36 -9.95 19.36 -4.15
C ASN A 36 -8.73 19.39 -3.22
N GLU A 37 -7.62 18.81 -3.67
CA GLU A 37 -6.33 18.83 -2.96
C GLU A 37 -6.31 18.08 -1.62
N LEU A 38 -7.41 17.43 -1.21
CA LEU A 38 -7.47 16.57 -0.04
C LEU A 38 -7.70 15.11 -0.43
N LYS A 39 -6.80 14.25 0.07
CA LYS A 39 -6.92 12.80 -0.05
C LYS A 39 -6.76 12.14 1.31
N ARG A 40 -7.49 11.07 1.52
CA ARG A 40 -7.29 10.15 2.64
C ARG A 40 -6.64 8.88 2.11
N VAL A 41 -5.52 8.52 2.71
CA VAL A 41 -4.75 7.32 2.38
C VAL A 41 -4.81 6.40 3.58
N THR A 42 -5.33 5.20 3.39
CA THR A 42 -5.39 4.16 4.43
C THR A 42 -4.48 3.02 4.03
N PHE A 43 -3.50 2.72 4.85
CA PHE A 43 -2.59 1.59 4.68
C PHE A 43 -2.97 0.48 5.67
N LYS A 44 -3.05 -0.76 5.19
CA LYS A 44 -3.46 -1.92 5.99
C LYS A 44 -2.49 -3.08 5.79
N GLY A 45 -2.09 -3.70 6.89
CA GLY A 45 -1.14 -4.81 6.89
C GLY A 45 0.31 -4.37 7.03
N GLY A 46 1.20 -5.37 7.00
CA GLY A 46 2.58 -5.23 7.44
C GLY A 46 2.70 -5.35 8.96
N ASP A 47 3.87 -4.99 9.49
CA ASP A 47 4.14 -4.98 10.92
C ASP A 47 4.12 -3.56 11.48
N HIS A 48 3.71 -3.39 12.74
CA HIS A 48 4.01 -2.15 13.46
C HIS A 48 5.51 -2.09 13.78
N PRO A 49 6.20 -0.94 13.59
CA PRO A 49 5.71 0.38 13.16
C PRO A 49 5.77 0.64 11.64
N ALA A 50 6.22 -0.33 10.84
CA ALA A 50 6.44 -0.17 9.40
C ALA A 50 5.19 0.26 8.63
N ALA A 51 3.99 -0.15 9.06
CA ALA A 51 2.73 0.29 8.47
C ALA A 51 2.57 1.83 8.43
N GLY A 52 3.11 2.55 9.44
CA GLY A 52 3.07 4.01 9.48
C GLY A 52 3.99 4.67 8.47
N ASP A 53 5.20 4.15 8.33
CA ASP A 53 6.20 4.67 7.38
C ASP A 53 5.81 4.34 5.93
N LEU A 54 5.27 3.15 5.68
CA LEU A 54 4.75 2.77 4.37
C LEU A 54 3.49 3.57 3.99
N CYS A 55 2.64 3.90 4.97
CA CYS A 55 1.53 4.85 4.75
C CYS A 55 2.06 6.22 4.33
N LEU A 56 3.13 6.71 4.97
CA LEU A 56 3.75 7.98 4.62
C LEU A 56 4.40 7.94 3.23
N LEU A 57 5.05 6.84 2.86
CA LEU A 57 5.53 6.59 1.50
C LEU A 57 4.39 6.67 0.50
N ARG A 58 3.26 5.98 0.76
CA ARG A 58 2.11 6.02 -0.15
C ARG A 58 1.54 7.44 -0.27
N CYS A 59 1.50 8.22 0.81
CA CYS A 59 1.09 9.63 0.74
C CYS A 59 1.96 10.44 -0.23
N ALA A 60 3.27 10.22 -0.22
CA ALA A 60 4.19 10.88 -1.14
C ALA A 60 3.96 10.46 -2.60
N GLU A 61 3.79 9.16 -2.86
CA GLU A 61 3.47 8.64 -4.20
C GLU A 61 2.18 9.24 -4.74
N VAL A 62 1.12 9.23 -3.93
CA VAL A 62 -0.20 9.76 -4.27
C VAL A 62 -0.15 11.25 -4.60
N THR A 63 0.66 12.00 -3.85
CA THR A 63 0.86 13.44 -4.08
C THR A 63 1.49 13.68 -5.45
N ARG A 64 2.51 12.89 -5.81
CA ARG A 64 3.19 12.97 -7.10
C ARG A 64 2.30 12.51 -8.25
N GLU A 65 1.57 11.41 -8.08
CA GLU A 65 0.60 10.88 -9.05
C GLU A 65 -0.50 11.91 -9.35
N ALA A 66 -0.89 12.71 -8.35
CA ALA A 66 -1.85 13.80 -8.50
C ALA A 66 -1.26 15.08 -9.14
N GLY A 67 0.06 15.14 -9.37
CA GLY A 67 0.73 16.30 -9.98
C GLY A 67 1.07 17.43 -9.00
N TYR A 68 1.22 17.11 -7.72
CA TYR A 68 1.63 18.03 -6.65
C TYR A 68 3.06 17.69 -6.19
N GLU A 69 3.73 18.65 -5.55
CA GLU A 69 5.13 18.51 -5.13
C GLU A 69 5.26 18.35 -3.61
N TYR A 70 4.32 18.93 -2.85
CA TYR A 70 4.35 18.97 -1.40
C TYR A 70 3.04 18.44 -0.83
N PHE A 71 3.07 17.93 0.40
CA PHE A 71 1.86 17.58 1.13
C PHE A 71 2.00 17.80 2.64
N GLU A 72 0.90 18.16 3.28
CA GLU A 72 0.76 18.27 4.73
C GLU A 72 -0.12 17.12 5.23
N VAL A 73 0.24 16.53 6.37
CA VAL A 73 -0.62 15.54 7.04
C VAL A 73 -1.52 16.29 8.02
N VAL A 74 -2.79 16.42 7.65
CA VAL A 74 -3.81 17.15 8.42
C VAL A 74 -4.32 16.31 9.59
N ASP A 75 -4.41 15.00 9.37
CA ASP A 75 -4.93 14.05 10.35
C ASP A 75 -4.25 12.69 10.21
N SER A 76 -4.06 11.99 11.32
CA SER A 76 -3.40 10.69 11.37
C SER A 76 -4.05 9.79 12.40
N GLU A 77 -4.68 8.73 11.93
CA GLU A 77 -5.30 7.70 12.75
C GLU A 77 -4.48 6.41 12.62
N ALA A 78 -4.27 5.69 13.71
CA ALA A 78 -3.62 4.39 13.71
C ALA A 78 -4.37 3.44 14.64
N GLY A 79 -4.40 2.17 14.27
CA GLY A 79 -5.00 1.15 15.08
C GLY A 79 -4.72 -0.23 14.51
N SER A 80 -5.45 -1.21 14.99
CA SER A 80 -5.36 -2.56 14.48
C SER A 80 -6.74 -3.20 14.38
N ILE A 81 -6.86 -4.14 13.44
CA ILE A 81 -8.09 -4.90 13.20
C ILE A 81 -7.81 -6.33 13.62
N PHE A 82 -8.53 -6.79 14.64
CA PHE A 82 -8.54 -8.19 15.03
C PHE A 82 -9.37 -8.99 14.03
N ARG A 83 -8.73 -9.94 13.35
CA ARG A 83 -9.44 -10.93 12.54
C ARG A 83 -9.42 -12.26 13.24
N ASP A 84 -10.61 -12.71 13.62
CA ASP A 84 -10.82 -14.08 14.04
C ASP A 84 -10.95 -14.96 12.80
N THR A 85 -9.94 -15.79 12.56
CA THR A 85 -10.01 -16.83 11.54
C THR A 85 -10.33 -18.17 12.19
N GLY A 86 -11.63 -18.42 12.38
CA GLY A 86 -12.12 -19.72 12.86
C GLY A 86 -11.76 -20.84 11.88
N MET A 87 -10.72 -21.62 12.19
CA MET A 87 -10.31 -22.78 11.40
C MET A 87 -11.08 -24.02 11.86
N VAL A 88 -11.99 -24.53 11.01
CA VAL A 88 -12.65 -25.83 11.24
C VAL A 88 -11.77 -26.93 10.65
N TYR A 89 -10.89 -27.54 11.46
CA TYR A 89 -10.11 -28.68 11.01
C TYR A 89 -11.00 -29.94 10.89
N PRO A 90 -10.91 -30.71 9.79
CA PRO A 90 -11.81 -31.84 9.52
C PRO A 90 -11.61 -33.07 10.44
N PHE A 91 -10.62 -33.05 11.35
CA PHE A 91 -10.28 -34.19 12.22
C PHE A 91 -10.46 -33.92 13.72
N HIS A 92 -10.93 -32.74 14.13
CA HIS A 92 -11.08 -32.38 15.55
C HIS A 92 -12.54 -32.17 15.91
N ARG A 93 -13.31 -33.26 16.04
CA ARG A 93 -14.73 -33.21 16.46
C ARG A 93 -14.92 -33.17 17.99
N HIS A 94 -13.85 -33.36 18.77
CA HIS A 94 -13.95 -33.59 20.22
C HIS A 94 -12.94 -32.81 21.08
N TYR A 95 -12.16 -31.90 20.52
CA TYR A 95 -11.32 -30.98 21.29
C TYR A 95 -11.83 -29.55 21.09
N LEU A 96 -12.41 -28.97 22.14
CA LEU A 96 -12.62 -27.52 22.26
C LEU A 96 -11.26 -26.90 22.61
N LEU A 97 -10.40 -26.77 21.62
CA LEU A 97 -9.28 -25.82 21.73
C LEU A 97 -9.82 -24.47 21.32
N ASP A 98 -9.93 -23.57 22.31
CA ASP A 98 -10.32 -22.16 22.17
C ASP A 98 -9.17 -21.31 21.60
N GLU A 99 -8.27 -21.92 20.81
CA GLU A 99 -7.13 -21.23 20.20
C GLU A 99 -7.59 -20.53 18.93
N HIS A 100 -8.29 -19.42 19.14
CA HIS A 100 -8.53 -18.41 18.12
C HIS A 100 -7.17 -17.90 17.66
N PHE A 101 -6.77 -18.20 16.43
CA PHE A 101 -5.67 -17.49 15.78
C PHE A 101 -6.18 -16.08 15.49
N VAL A 102 -5.87 -15.15 16.40
CA VAL A 102 -6.20 -13.74 16.27
C VAL A 102 -5.09 -13.10 15.46
N ASP A 103 -5.40 -12.76 14.21
CA ASP A 103 -4.50 -11.94 13.41
C ASP A 103 -4.72 -10.47 13.78
N ASP A 104 -3.68 -9.83 14.34
CA ASP A 104 -3.67 -8.40 14.61
C ASP A 104 -3.13 -7.66 13.39
N ILE A 105 -4.03 -7.12 12.56
CA ILE A 105 -3.65 -6.43 11.32
C ILE A 105 -3.54 -4.93 11.59
N PRO A 106 -2.33 -4.34 11.54
CA PRO A 106 -2.18 -2.92 11.75
C PRO A 106 -2.80 -2.14 10.59
N PHE A 107 -3.38 -0.99 10.91
CA PHE A 107 -3.78 0.00 9.91
C PHE A 107 -3.36 1.40 10.34
N VAL A 108 -3.01 2.21 9.35
CA VAL A 108 -2.70 3.63 9.52
C VAL A 108 -3.42 4.41 8.43
N THR A 109 -4.20 5.39 8.84
CA THR A 109 -4.91 6.30 7.93
C THR A 109 -4.34 7.70 8.09
N LYS A 110 -4.00 8.35 6.98
CA LYS A 110 -3.55 9.73 6.94
C LYS A 110 -4.43 10.52 6.00
N THR A 111 -4.92 11.67 6.49
CA THR A 111 -5.56 12.66 5.63
C THR A 111 -4.50 13.68 5.25
N ILE A 112 -4.25 13.81 3.95
CA ILE A 112 -3.25 14.71 3.40
C ILE A 112 -3.89 15.84 2.61
N ARG A 113 -3.29 17.02 2.72
CA ARG A 113 -3.53 18.17 1.86
C ARG A 113 -2.32 18.36 0.95
N MET A 114 -2.54 18.50 -0.35
CA MET A 114 -1.47 18.54 -1.36
C MET A 114 -1.28 19.95 -1.90
N PHE A 115 -0.03 20.33 -2.17
CA PHE A 115 0.34 21.66 -2.66
C PHE A 115 1.33 21.58 -3.83
N LYS A 116 1.16 22.47 -4.81
CA LYS A 116 2.05 22.53 -5.98
C LYS A 116 3.40 23.16 -5.66
N THR A 117 3.44 24.01 -4.65
CA THR A 117 4.63 24.72 -4.17
C THR A 117 4.64 24.68 -2.66
N GLU A 118 5.82 24.81 -2.07
CA GLU A 118 5.98 24.86 -0.62
C GLU A 118 5.12 25.98 0.01
N PRO A 119 4.25 25.67 0.99
CA PRO A 119 3.49 26.68 1.70
C PRO A 119 4.41 27.55 2.57
N LYS A 120 4.11 28.84 2.68
CA LYS A 120 4.95 29.80 3.44
C LYS A 120 4.67 29.78 4.94
N ASP A 121 3.43 29.48 5.31
CA ASP A 121 2.91 29.68 6.66
C ASP A 121 2.76 28.37 7.45
N ASP A 122 2.80 27.21 6.77
CA ASP A 122 2.59 25.89 7.35
C ASP A 122 3.69 24.91 6.92
N PHE A 123 3.83 23.81 7.65
CA PHE A 123 4.78 22.75 7.35
C PHE A 123 4.22 21.81 6.28
N ALA A 124 5.01 21.52 5.25
CA ALA A 124 4.70 20.49 4.27
C ALA A 124 5.92 19.62 3.98
N TYR A 125 5.66 18.33 3.79
CA TYR A 125 6.65 17.38 3.31
C TYR A 125 6.89 17.55 1.82
N ASN A 126 8.15 17.53 1.39
CA ASN A 126 8.49 17.35 -0.02
C ASN A 126 8.25 15.88 -0.42
N ALA A 127 7.36 15.65 -1.38
CA ALA A 127 6.96 14.31 -1.76
C ALA A 127 8.12 13.48 -2.34
N ILE A 128 9.02 14.10 -3.13
CA ILE A 128 10.16 13.41 -3.73
C ILE A 128 11.16 12.97 -2.65
N GLU A 129 11.42 13.83 -1.66
CA GLU A 129 12.36 13.52 -0.59
C GLU A 129 11.85 12.39 0.32
N ILE A 130 10.57 12.43 0.68
CA ILE A 130 9.94 11.38 1.47
C ILE A 130 9.92 10.06 0.69
N GLU A 131 9.50 10.06 -0.58
CA GLU A 131 9.50 8.86 -1.41
C GLU A 131 10.90 8.24 -1.45
N ARG A 132 11.92 9.06 -1.74
CA ARG A 132 13.31 8.58 -1.82
C ARG A 132 13.82 8.04 -0.47
N SER A 133 13.56 8.75 0.62
CA SER A 133 14.00 8.37 1.97
C SER A 133 13.36 7.07 2.41
N MET A 134 12.05 6.92 2.23
CA MET A 134 11.31 5.74 2.64
C MET A 134 11.65 4.53 1.76
N ARG A 135 11.75 4.70 0.43
CA ARG A 135 12.18 3.61 -0.46
C ARG A 135 13.58 3.11 -0.12
N MET A 136 14.50 4.01 0.23
CA MET A 136 15.84 3.63 0.69
C MET A 136 15.79 2.86 2.01
N LYS A 137 15.01 3.33 3.00
CA LYS A 137 14.86 2.69 4.31
C LYS A 137 14.34 1.25 4.21
N TYR A 138 13.41 1.00 3.29
CA TYR A 138 12.76 -0.30 3.10
C TYR A 138 13.32 -1.11 1.92
N GLU A 139 14.42 -0.66 1.31
CA GLU A 139 15.06 -1.31 0.16
C GLU A 139 14.10 -1.56 -1.02
N ILE A 140 13.12 -0.67 -1.19
CA ILE A 140 12.11 -0.71 -2.26
C ILE A 140 12.75 -0.17 -3.54
N LYS A 141 12.88 -1.03 -4.55
CA LYS A 141 13.51 -0.72 -5.84
C LYS A 141 12.62 0.12 -6.75
#